data_AF-A0AAD8C1X6-F1
#
_entry.id   AF-A0AAD8C1X6-F1
#
_cell.length_a   1.000
_cell.length_b   1.000
_cell.length_c   1.000
_cell.angle_alpha   90.00
_cell.angle_beta   90.00
_cell.angle_gamma   90.00
#
_symmetry.space_group_name_H-M   'P 1'
#
loop_
_entity.id
_entity.type
_entity.pdbx_description
1 polymer ?
#
loop_
_entity_poly.entity_id
_entity_poly.type
_entity_poly.pdbx_seq_one_letter_code
_entity_poly.pdbx_strand_id
1 'polypeptide(L)'
;MGKIDQQLTAVEARRAVRIQREAELRTKEDRRLNDLAQASAPASASWNNGDTSDISDLDEESSAELSDYNPECKSSDSSETQGQTQQKRAKISANEAVSPQLAAALDRTSVSNRDAAYILHAATTTYGQNASGMSFVSSISRIRSKHRTQAAADVKSAFNRDGPLVIHFDGKLLPSIAGGPEKEDRVAIIVTGSTTEKLLAIPKVVQGTAERGIALATDFNKSEDEKQYLYQVVESHRKQYPDAKKATLNQ
;
A
#
# COMPACT_ATOMS: atom_id res chain seq x y z
N MET A 1 -38.28 23.47 -27.41
CA MET A 1 -37.45 22.27 -27.18
C MET A 1 -37.38 22.00 -25.69
N GLY A 2 -37.62 20.76 -25.27
CA GLY A 2 -37.91 20.43 -23.87
C GLY A 2 -36.65 20.44 -22.99
N LYS A 3 -36.83 20.65 -21.68
CA LYS A 3 -35.74 20.58 -20.68
C LYS A 3 -35.01 19.23 -20.68
N ILE A 4 -35.67 18.16 -21.12
CA ILE A 4 -35.13 16.81 -21.22
C ILE A 4 -34.08 16.72 -22.35
N ASP A 5 -34.33 17.36 -23.49
CA ASP A 5 -33.43 17.37 -24.66
C ASP A 5 -32.11 18.10 -24.34
N GLN A 6 -32.17 19.15 -23.52
CA GLN A 6 -30.99 19.90 -23.06
C GLN A 6 -30.11 19.08 -22.08
N GLN A 7 -30.73 18.21 -21.27
CA GLN A 7 -29.97 17.35 -20.37
C GLN A 7 -29.32 16.18 -21.11
N LEU A 8 -30.02 15.60 -22.10
CA LEU A 8 -29.48 14.52 -22.93
C LEU A 8 -28.26 15.00 -23.74
N THR A 9 -28.36 16.17 -24.36
CA THR A 9 -27.26 16.80 -25.12
C THR A 9 -26.05 17.13 -24.25
N ALA A 10 -26.25 17.58 -23.00
CA ALA A 10 -25.15 17.83 -22.07
C ALA A 10 -24.41 16.55 -21.63
N VAL A 11 -25.13 15.43 -21.49
CA VAL A 11 -24.53 14.12 -21.15
C VAL A 11 -23.75 13.56 -22.34
N GLU A 12 -24.28 13.67 -23.55
CA GLU A 12 -23.60 13.25 -24.78
C GLU A 12 -22.33 14.07 -25.04
N ALA A 13 -22.37 15.39 -24.82
CA ALA A 13 -21.19 16.25 -24.93
C ALA A 13 -20.08 15.84 -23.93
N ARG A 14 -20.44 15.52 -22.68
CA ARG A 14 -19.47 15.03 -21.67
C ARG A 14 -18.89 13.67 -22.06
N ARG A 15 -19.70 12.78 -22.63
CA ARG A 15 -19.26 11.47 -23.13
C ARG A 15 -18.29 11.63 -24.30
N ALA A 16 -18.57 12.54 -25.23
CA ALA A 16 -17.70 12.84 -26.36
C ALA A 16 -16.32 13.37 -25.92
N VAL A 17 -16.28 14.29 -24.93
CA VAL A 17 -15.03 14.80 -24.36
C VAL A 17 -14.20 13.69 -23.71
N ARG A 18 -14.84 12.75 -23.01
CA ARG A 18 -14.15 11.59 -22.42
C ARG A 18 -13.55 10.69 -23.49
N ILE A 19 -14.30 10.40 -24.56
CA ILE A 19 -13.83 9.56 -25.68
C ILE A 19 -12.64 10.24 -26.39
N GLN A 20 -12.69 11.56 -26.61
CA GLN A 20 -11.59 12.31 -27.22
C GLN A 20 -10.30 12.25 -26.37
N ARG A 21 -10.43 12.41 -25.04
CA ARG A 21 -9.28 12.31 -24.13
C ARG A 21 -8.69 10.89 -24.12
N GLU A 22 -9.52 9.86 -24.12
CA GLU A 22 -9.08 8.46 -24.17
C GLU A 22 -8.38 8.14 -25.50
N ALA A 23 -8.85 8.70 -26.63
CA ALA A 23 -8.19 8.57 -27.93
C ALA A 23 -6.84 9.30 -27.97
N GLU A 24 -6.75 10.51 -27.41
CA GLU A 24 -5.49 11.26 -27.33
C GLU A 24 -4.43 10.52 -26.50
N LEU A 25 -4.81 9.95 -25.36
CA LEU A 25 -3.91 9.14 -24.53
C LEU A 25 -3.40 7.91 -25.28
N ARG A 26 -4.28 7.20 -26.00
CA ARG A 26 -3.87 6.06 -26.85
C ARG A 26 -2.86 6.48 -27.91
N THR A 27 -3.07 7.59 -28.60
CA THR A 27 -2.10 8.08 -29.60
C THR A 27 -0.75 8.46 -29.00
N LYS A 28 -0.73 8.99 -27.75
CA LYS A 28 0.53 9.28 -27.03
C LYS A 28 1.25 8.01 -26.60
N GLU A 29 0.51 6.99 -26.16
CA GLU A 29 1.09 5.67 -25.83
C GLU A 29 1.65 4.97 -27.07
N ASP A 30 0.94 4.99 -28.19
CA ASP A 30 1.41 4.42 -29.46
C ASP A 30 2.70 5.10 -29.95
N ARG A 31 2.78 6.44 -29.84
CA ARG A 31 4.02 7.19 -30.13
C ARG A 31 5.16 6.78 -29.21
N ARG A 32 4.91 6.70 -27.89
CA ARG A 32 5.92 6.28 -26.91
C ARG A 32 6.42 4.85 -27.19
N LEU A 33 5.55 3.92 -27.55
CA LEU A 33 5.91 2.55 -27.90
C LEU A 33 6.74 2.49 -29.18
N ASN A 34 6.40 3.31 -30.18
CA ASN A 34 7.17 3.40 -31.41
C ASN A 34 8.58 4.00 -31.18
N ASP A 35 8.70 5.04 -30.36
CA ASP A 35 10.00 5.63 -29.98
C ASP A 35 10.88 4.62 -29.24
N LEU A 36 10.28 3.83 -28.33
CA LEU A 36 10.98 2.79 -27.58
C LEU A 36 11.41 1.63 -28.47
N ALA A 37 10.60 1.27 -29.48
CA ALA A 37 10.95 0.27 -30.48
C ALA A 37 12.11 0.74 -31.37
N GLN A 38 12.11 2.02 -31.80
CA GLN A 38 13.21 2.60 -32.58
C GLN A 38 14.50 2.74 -31.77
N ALA A 39 14.42 2.97 -30.45
CA ALA A 39 15.57 2.96 -29.55
C ALA A 39 16.15 1.55 -29.28
N SER A 40 15.47 0.48 -29.69
CA SER A 40 15.90 -0.92 -29.48
C SER A 40 16.53 -1.58 -30.71
N ALA A 41 16.69 -0.88 -31.83
CA ALA A 41 17.40 -1.39 -33.00
C ALA A 41 18.93 -1.42 -32.76
N PRO A 42 19.65 -2.49 -33.15
CA PRO A 42 21.07 -2.62 -32.85
C PRO A 42 21.89 -1.79 -33.85
N ALA A 43 22.19 -0.55 -33.49
CA ALA A 43 23.21 0.25 -34.18
C ALA A 43 24.56 0.03 -33.50
N SER A 44 25.46 -0.68 -34.18
CA SER A 44 26.87 -0.76 -33.83
C SER A 44 27.58 0.54 -34.20
N ALA A 45 27.99 1.34 -33.20
CA ALA A 45 29.09 2.32 -33.30
C ALA A 45 29.31 2.91 -31.90
N SER A 46 30.40 2.57 -31.22
CA SER A 46 31.70 3.27 -31.28
C SER A 46 31.60 4.72 -30.81
N TRP A 47 31.83 4.90 -29.52
CA TRP A 47 31.95 6.20 -28.87
C TRP A 47 33.28 6.82 -29.30
N ASN A 48 33.24 7.90 -30.08
CA ASN A 48 34.33 8.85 -30.15
C ASN A 48 33.78 10.25 -29.92
N ASN A 49 34.47 10.95 -29.01
CA ASN A 49 34.19 12.30 -28.57
C ASN A 49 34.63 13.33 -29.61
N GLY A 50 33.98 14.50 -29.56
CA GLY A 50 34.32 15.72 -30.28
C GLY A 50 33.46 15.90 -31.54
N ASP A 51 32.86 17.05 -31.81
CA ASP A 51 32.93 18.35 -31.16
C ASP A 51 31.76 19.19 -31.71
N THR A 52 31.38 20.21 -30.94
CA THR A 52 30.42 21.31 -31.09
C THR A 52 30.10 21.78 -32.51
N SER A 53 28.94 22.35 -32.88
CA SER A 53 27.99 23.27 -32.22
C SER A 53 26.62 23.17 -32.97
N ASP A 54 25.44 23.66 -32.54
CA ASP A 54 25.10 24.89 -31.83
C ASP A 54 23.58 24.93 -31.46
N ILE A 55 23.24 25.57 -30.32
CA ILE A 55 21.96 26.23 -29.89
C ILE A 55 20.74 25.34 -29.55
N SER A 56 20.07 25.39 -28.38
CA SER A 56 20.10 26.12 -27.09
C SER A 56 19.39 25.20 -26.04
N ASP A 57 19.47 25.27 -24.71
CA ASP A 57 19.66 26.34 -23.73
C ASP A 57 20.33 25.72 -22.47
N LEU A 58 21.49 26.26 -22.12
CA LEU A 58 22.15 26.13 -20.82
C LEU A 58 22.22 27.55 -20.23
N ASP A 59 22.37 27.78 -18.93
CA ASP A 59 23.62 27.61 -18.19
C ASP A 59 23.32 27.93 -16.70
N GLU A 60 23.75 27.10 -15.74
CA GLU A 60 25.07 27.18 -15.05
C GLU A 60 25.18 28.41 -14.14
N GLU A 61 25.87 28.44 -13.00
CA GLU A 61 26.56 27.50 -12.11
C GLU A 61 26.87 28.37 -10.85
N SER A 62 27.54 27.78 -9.87
CA SER A 62 28.59 28.43 -9.06
C SER A 62 28.42 28.28 -7.55
N SER A 63 29.35 27.52 -7.00
CA SER A 63 29.74 27.49 -5.59
C SER A 63 30.83 28.54 -5.33
N ALA A 64 30.68 29.40 -4.32
CA ALA A 64 31.79 30.03 -3.59
C ALA A 64 31.35 30.61 -2.23
N GLU A 65 32.04 30.14 -1.18
CA GLU A 65 32.60 30.81 0.00
C GLU A 65 32.04 32.14 0.58
N LEU A 66 31.90 32.10 1.91
CA LEU A 66 31.96 33.16 2.96
C LEU A 66 31.68 34.64 2.60
N SER A 67 30.72 35.24 3.32
CA SER A 67 30.98 36.53 3.98
C SER A 67 30.14 36.72 5.24
N ASP A 68 30.84 37.02 6.34
CA ASP A 68 30.33 37.80 7.45
C ASP A 68 29.94 39.19 6.94
N TYR A 69 28.65 39.54 6.96
CA TYR A 69 28.27 40.95 7.02
C TYR A 69 27.01 41.19 7.84
N ASN A 70 27.29 41.82 8.97
CA ASN A 70 26.48 42.44 9.99
C ASN A 70 25.67 43.64 9.45
N PRO A 71 24.35 43.72 9.66
CA PRO A 71 23.68 45.01 9.72
C PRO A 71 23.64 45.46 11.18
N GLU A 72 24.65 46.22 11.60
CA GLU A 72 24.45 47.19 12.67
C GLU A 72 23.47 48.24 12.12
N CYS A 73 22.20 48.17 12.53
CA CYS A 73 21.40 49.37 12.69
C CYS A 73 21.09 49.55 14.17
N LYS A 74 21.96 50.33 14.82
CA LYS A 74 21.66 50.99 16.09
C LYS A 74 20.60 52.06 15.82
N SER A 75 19.42 51.90 16.39
CA SER A 75 18.67 53.03 16.92
C SER A 75 18.18 52.66 18.32
N SER A 76 18.78 53.36 19.27
CA SER A 76 18.45 53.48 20.69
C SER A 76 16.97 53.74 20.96
N ASP A 77 16.36 53.02 21.91
CA ASP A 77 16.05 53.61 23.23
C ASP A 77 15.81 52.52 24.29
N SER A 78 16.11 52.87 25.53
CA SER A 78 16.42 51.98 26.64
C SER A 78 15.20 51.74 27.52
N SER A 79 14.96 50.49 27.94
CA SER A 79 14.60 50.17 29.34
C SER A 79 14.61 48.66 29.56
N GLU A 80 15.52 48.22 30.43
CA GLU A 80 15.66 46.86 30.91
C GLU A 80 14.54 46.49 31.90
N THR A 81 13.98 45.28 31.78
CA THR A 81 13.88 44.32 32.91
C THR A 81 13.55 42.89 32.40
N GLN A 82 14.55 42.01 32.45
CA GLN A 82 14.51 40.55 32.77
C GLN A 82 13.56 39.59 32.01
N GLY A 83 13.98 39.17 30.81
CA GLY A 83 14.33 37.77 30.47
C GLY A 83 13.32 36.61 30.59
N GLN A 84 12.50 36.39 29.55
CA GLN A 84 12.14 35.04 29.07
C GLN A 84 12.21 35.01 27.54
N THR A 85 13.26 34.43 26.98
CA THR A 85 13.40 34.18 25.54
C THR A 85 12.39 33.12 25.10
N GLN A 86 11.24 33.57 24.60
CA GLN A 86 10.33 32.71 23.85
C GLN A 86 11.02 32.32 22.54
N GLN A 87 11.65 31.14 22.52
CA GLN A 87 12.14 30.56 21.28
C GLN A 87 10.95 30.45 20.32
N LYS A 88 11.01 31.14 19.17
CA LYS A 88 10.03 30.99 18.11
C LYS A 88 10.03 29.51 17.70
N ARG A 89 8.95 28.79 18.05
CA ARG A 89 8.82 27.36 17.78
C ARG A 89 8.89 27.15 16.26
N ALA A 90 9.84 26.32 15.82
CA ALA A 90 9.96 25.96 14.41
C ALA A 90 8.65 25.34 13.90
N LYS A 91 8.27 25.69 12.67
CA LYS A 91 7.08 25.12 12.02
C LYS A 91 7.40 23.69 11.64
N ILE A 92 6.66 22.73 12.22
CA ILE A 92 6.85 21.31 11.95
C ILE A 92 6.29 20.99 10.56
N SER A 93 7.11 20.41 9.69
CA SER A 93 6.67 19.89 8.39
C SER A 93 5.85 18.61 8.57
N ALA A 94 4.96 18.27 7.64
CA ALA A 94 4.23 17.00 7.67
C ALA A 94 5.16 15.77 7.74
N ASN A 95 6.36 15.86 7.13
CA ASN A 95 7.39 14.82 7.20
C ASN A 95 7.97 14.64 8.61
N GLU A 96 8.06 15.73 9.37
CA GLU A 96 8.54 15.72 10.76
C GLU A 96 7.42 15.35 11.74
N ALA A 97 6.17 15.71 11.41
CA ALA A 97 4.99 15.40 12.21
C ALA A 97 4.70 13.89 12.29
N VAL A 98 5.06 13.10 11.28
CA VAL A 98 4.84 11.64 11.25
C VAL A 98 6.17 10.90 11.34
N SER A 99 6.68 10.78 12.56
CA SER A 99 7.89 10.01 12.86
C SER A 99 7.68 8.50 12.64
N PRO A 100 8.75 7.69 12.44
CA PRO A 100 8.64 6.24 12.30
C PRO A 100 7.95 5.58 13.51
N GLN A 101 8.22 6.08 14.72
CA GLN A 101 7.63 5.57 15.96
C GLN A 101 6.12 5.84 16.03
N LEU A 102 5.71 7.05 15.67
CA LEU A 102 4.30 7.43 15.60
C LEU A 102 3.57 6.64 14.51
N ALA A 103 4.19 6.47 13.34
CA ALA A 103 3.64 5.64 12.27
C ALA A 103 3.44 4.19 12.71
N ALA A 104 4.42 3.61 13.41
CA ALA A 104 4.33 2.26 13.97
C ALA A 104 3.23 2.14 15.04
N ALA A 105 3.05 3.16 15.89
CA ALA A 105 1.96 3.19 16.86
C ALA A 105 0.58 3.18 16.17
N LEU A 106 0.39 4.03 15.17
CA LEU A 106 -0.85 4.09 14.38
C LEU A 106 -1.14 2.79 13.62
N ASP A 107 -0.10 2.12 13.10
CA ASP A 107 -0.23 0.83 12.43
C ASP A 107 -0.65 -0.29 13.41
N ARG A 108 -0.07 -0.34 14.61
CA ARG A 108 -0.44 -1.32 15.64
C ARG A 108 -1.88 -1.15 16.13
N THR A 109 -2.34 0.08 16.26
CA THR A 109 -3.74 0.38 16.65
C THR A 109 -4.71 0.31 15.48
N SER A 110 -4.27 -0.11 14.28
CA SER A 110 -5.09 -0.23 13.07
C SER A 110 -5.84 1.07 12.70
N VAL A 111 -5.22 2.22 12.95
CA VAL A 111 -5.85 3.53 12.71
C VAL A 111 -5.81 3.88 11.22
N SER A 112 -6.97 4.27 10.68
CA SER A 112 -7.08 4.67 9.28
C SER A 112 -6.34 5.99 9.02
N ASN A 113 -5.95 6.28 7.78
CA ASN A 113 -5.29 7.55 7.45
C ASN A 113 -6.15 8.77 7.79
N ARG A 114 -7.48 8.61 7.73
CA ARG A 114 -8.43 9.68 8.05
C ARG A 114 -8.51 9.90 9.56
N ASP A 115 -8.62 8.83 10.34
CA ASP A 115 -8.66 8.91 11.81
C ASP A 115 -7.35 9.44 12.36
N ALA A 116 -6.22 8.99 11.80
CA ALA A 116 -4.90 9.52 12.12
C ALA A 116 -4.82 11.02 11.83
N ALA A 117 -5.38 11.49 10.72
CA ALA A 117 -5.42 12.92 10.41
C ALA A 117 -6.22 13.72 11.43
N TYR A 118 -7.37 13.21 11.90
CA TYR A 118 -8.15 13.87 12.96
C TYR A 118 -7.38 13.93 14.28
N ILE A 119 -6.76 12.81 14.69
CA ILE A 119 -5.97 12.73 15.92
C ILE A 119 -4.79 13.72 15.86
N LEU A 120 -4.07 13.73 14.75
CA LEU A 120 -2.91 14.61 14.57
C LEU A 120 -3.31 16.07 14.47
N HIS A 121 -4.42 16.38 13.80
CA HIS A 121 -4.96 17.74 13.75
C HIS A 121 -5.33 18.26 15.15
N ALA A 122 -5.99 17.43 15.96
CA ALA A 122 -6.32 17.78 17.33
C ALA A 122 -5.05 18.02 18.16
N ALA A 123 -4.06 17.12 18.06
CA ALA A 123 -2.79 17.25 18.75
C ALA A 123 -2.00 18.50 18.31
N THR A 124 -1.86 18.77 17.02
CA THR A 124 -1.14 19.97 16.55
C THR A 124 -1.81 21.25 16.99
N THR A 125 -3.15 21.26 17.05
CA THR A 125 -3.93 22.38 17.59
C THR A 125 -3.64 22.61 19.08
N THR A 126 -3.62 21.55 19.91
CA THR A 126 -3.32 21.68 21.35
C THR A 126 -1.88 22.11 21.60
N TYR A 127 -0.95 21.68 20.76
CA TYR A 127 0.46 22.07 20.85
C TYR A 127 0.78 23.41 20.16
N GLY A 128 -0.23 24.17 19.69
CA GLY A 128 -0.04 25.51 19.13
C GLY A 128 0.70 25.55 17.79
N GLN A 129 0.63 24.47 17.02
CA GLN A 129 1.16 24.39 15.66
C GLN A 129 0.07 24.79 14.65
N ASN A 130 0.46 25.55 13.62
CA ASN A 130 -0.49 26.03 12.61
C ASN A 130 -0.96 24.86 11.72
N ALA A 131 -2.11 24.27 12.07
CA ALA A 131 -2.72 23.17 11.32
C ALA A 131 -3.30 23.61 9.97
N SER A 132 -3.59 24.90 9.78
CA SER A 132 -4.29 25.45 8.60
C SER A 132 -3.57 25.25 7.26
N GLY A 133 -2.28 24.89 7.25
CA GLY A 133 -1.51 24.64 6.03
C GLY A 133 -1.17 23.17 5.76
N MET A 134 -1.55 22.24 6.65
CA MET A 134 -1.11 20.84 6.58
C MET A 134 -2.17 19.94 5.94
N SER A 135 -1.89 19.41 4.76
CA SER A 135 -2.66 18.29 4.20
C SER A 135 -2.25 16.98 4.87
N PHE A 136 -2.87 16.66 6.00
CA PHE A 136 -2.52 15.49 6.80
C PHE A 136 -2.80 14.17 6.06
N VAL A 137 -3.96 13.98 5.45
CA VAL A 137 -4.39 12.65 4.95
C VAL A 137 -3.45 12.07 3.88
N SER A 138 -3.13 12.85 2.85
CA SER A 138 -2.26 12.40 1.75
C SER A 138 -0.80 12.23 2.20
N SER A 139 -0.32 13.16 3.04
CA SER A 139 1.03 13.12 3.61
C SER A 139 1.21 11.91 4.53
N ILE A 140 0.27 11.64 5.44
CA ILE A 140 0.28 10.48 6.33
C ILE A 140 0.36 9.18 5.51
N SER A 141 -0.44 9.07 4.45
CA SER A 141 -0.43 7.87 3.60
C SER A 141 0.95 7.63 2.96
N ARG A 142 1.54 8.68 2.37
CA ARG A 142 2.87 8.61 1.73
C ARG A 142 3.96 8.31 2.75
N ILE A 143 3.95 8.99 3.90
CA ILE A 143 4.96 8.83 4.94
C ILE A 143 4.86 7.45 5.59
N ARG A 144 3.65 6.96 5.91
CA ARG A 144 3.46 5.58 6.39
C ARG A 144 3.96 4.57 5.37
N SER A 145 3.68 4.77 4.09
CA SER A 145 4.18 3.89 3.03
C SER A 145 5.71 3.87 2.99
N LYS A 146 6.36 5.04 3.06
CA LYS A 146 7.83 5.17 3.12
C LYS A 146 8.41 4.44 4.34
N HIS A 147 7.84 4.65 5.52
CA HIS A 147 8.30 3.99 6.75
C HIS A 147 8.09 2.48 6.71
N ARG A 148 6.97 2.00 6.14
CA ARG A 148 6.72 0.56 5.94
C ARG A 148 7.73 -0.06 4.97
N THR A 149 8.06 0.62 3.88
CA THR A 149 9.08 0.13 2.94
C THR A 149 10.46 0.10 3.58
N GLN A 150 10.81 1.12 4.37
CA GLN A 150 12.09 1.15 5.07
C GLN A 150 12.18 0.03 6.12
N ALA A 151 11.16 -0.10 6.97
CA ALA A 151 11.12 -1.15 7.99
C ALA A 151 11.19 -2.56 7.36
N ALA A 152 10.53 -2.78 6.22
CA ALA A 152 10.62 -4.05 5.50
C ALA A 152 12.04 -4.30 4.95
N ALA A 153 12.71 -3.27 4.43
CA ALA A 153 14.09 -3.35 3.97
C ALA A 153 15.05 -3.66 5.13
N ASP A 154 14.87 -2.99 6.27
CA ASP A 154 15.68 -3.19 7.49
C ASP A 154 15.49 -4.59 8.06
N VAL A 155 14.26 -5.11 8.09
CA VAL A 155 13.99 -6.49 8.51
C VAL A 155 14.66 -7.48 7.55
N LYS A 156 14.61 -7.22 6.24
CA LYS A 156 15.23 -8.09 5.23
C LYS A 156 16.75 -8.11 5.35
N SER A 157 17.39 -6.98 5.63
CA SER A 157 18.84 -6.89 5.79
C SER A 157 19.31 -7.46 7.14
N ALA A 158 18.51 -7.33 8.20
CA ALA A 158 18.80 -7.91 9.51
C ALA A 158 18.56 -9.44 9.57
N PHE A 159 17.85 -10.01 8.60
CA PHE A 159 17.48 -11.42 8.60
C PHE A 159 18.64 -12.31 8.10
N ASN A 160 19.42 -12.83 9.04
CA ASN A 160 20.43 -13.85 8.77
C ASN A 160 19.78 -15.23 8.66
N ARG A 161 19.98 -15.92 7.54
CA ARG A 161 19.54 -17.32 7.34
C ARG A 161 20.67 -18.27 7.68
N ASP A 162 20.59 -18.93 8.82
CA ASP A 162 21.50 -20.03 9.17
C ASP A 162 20.97 -21.34 8.60
N GLY A 163 21.29 -21.59 7.32
CA GLY A 163 20.96 -22.82 6.62
C GLY A 163 19.51 -22.93 6.10
N PRO A 164 19.08 -24.14 5.70
CA PRO A 164 17.75 -24.38 5.13
C PRO A 164 16.66 -24.20 6.20
N LEU A 165 15.56 -23.57 5.81
CA LEU A 165 14.38 -23.36 6.66
C LEU A 165 13.24 -24.25 6.16
N VAL A 166 12.58 -24.94 7.07
CA VAL A 166 11.37 -25.73 6.83
C VAL A 166 10.17 -24.99 7.40
N ILE A 167 9.10 -24.89 6.61
CA ILE A 167 7.84 -24.28 7.06
C ILE A 167 6.86 -25.41 7.36
N HIS A 168 6.39 -25.47 8.60
CA HIS A 168 5.35 -26.38 9.05
C HIS A 168 4.01 -25.65 9.11
N PHE A 169 2.98 -26.29 8.55
CA PHE A 169 1.59 -25.86 8.65
C PHE A 169 0.84 -26.90 9.48
N ASP A 170 0.25 -26.49 10.59
CA ASP A 170 -0.57 -27.37 11.44
C ASP A 170 -1.93 -26.72 11.73
N GLY A 171 -3.01 -27.40 11.38
CA GLY A 171 -4.38 -26.90 11.54
C GLY A 171 -5.04 -27.44 12.80
N LYS A 172 -5.71 -26.58 13.57
CA LYS A 172 -6.45 -26.98 14.77
C LYS A 172 -7.69 -26.11 14.98
N LEU A 173 -8.79 -26.76 15.38
CA LEU A 173 -9.98 -26.10 15.89
C LEU A 173 -9.69 -25.54 17.30
N LEU A 174 -9.64 -24.23 17.41
CA LEU A 174 -9.40 -23.50 18.66
C LEU A 174 -10.62 -22.64 19.02
N PRO A 175 -10.85 -22.33 20.30
CA PRO A 175 -11.90 -21.37 20.66
C PRO A 175 -11.64 -19.99 20.03
N SER A 176 -12.71 -19.28 19.69
CA SER A 176 -12.61 -17.93 19.15
C SER A 176 -11.89 -16.99 20.13
N ILE A 177 -10.95 -16.21 19.62
CA ILE A 177 -10.20 -15.21 20.42
C ILE A 177 -11.09 -14.08 20.95
N ALA A 178 -12.28 -13.89 20.36
CA ALA A 178 -13.26 -12.90 20.81
C ALA A 178 -14.06 -13.37 22.04
N GLY A 179 -13.80 -14.57 22.57
CA GLY A 179 -14.44 -15.08 23.78
C GLY A 179 -15.84 -15.68 23.57
N GLY A 180 -16.15 -16.13 22.35
CA GLY A 180 -17.42 -16.80 22.03
C GLY A 180 -17.37 -18.33 22.18
N PRO A 181 -18.53 -19.02 22.14
CA PRO A 181 -18.60 -20.49 22.14
C PRO A 181 -18.14 -21.11 20.82
N GLU A 182 -17.98 -20.30 19.78
CA GLU A 182 -17.58 -20.74 18.44
C GLU A 182 -16.13 -21.22 18.42
N LYS A 183 -15.91 -22.38 17.80
CA LYS A 183 -14.59 -22.86 17.45
C LYS A 183 -14.23 -22.31 16.08
N GLU A 184 -13.03 -21.78 15.97
CA GLU A 184 -12.47 -21.26 14.74
C GLU A 184 -11.33 -22.16 14.30
N ASP A 185 -11.33 -22.51 13.01
CA ASP A 185 -10.21 -23.22 12.41
C ASP A 185 -9.01 -22.28 12.28
N ARG A 186 -7.87 -22.70 12.83
CA ARG A 186 -6.66 -21.90 12.92
C ARG A 186 -5.47 -22.74 12.50
N VAL A 187 -4.66 -22.18 11.60
CA VAL A 187 -3.46 -22.85 11.11
C VAL A 187 -2.23 -22.18 11.72
N ALA A 188 -1.44 -22.91 12.48
CA ALA A 188 -0.14 -22.47 12.94
C ALA A 188 0.87 -22.55 11.79
N ILE A 189 1.58 -21.45 11.54
CA ILE A 189 2.68 -21.37 10.58
C ILE A 189 3.97 -21.27 11.38
N ILE A 190 4.73 -22.36 11.44
CA ILE A 190 5.98 -22.47 12.20
C ILE A 190 7.12 -22.57 11.19
N VAL A 191 8.20 -21.84 11.44
CA VAL A 191 9.44 -21.97 10.67
C VAL A 191 10.51 -22.57 11.57
N THR A 192 11.08 -23.69 11.13
CA THR A 192 12.15 -24.40 11.82
C THR A 192 13.40 -24.39 10.94
N GLY A 193 14.52 -23.99 11.51
CA GLY A 193 15.85 -24.05 10.92
C GLY A 193 16.81 -24.81 11.84
N SER A 194 18.06 -24.92 11.42
CA SER A 194 19.11 -25.66 12.15
C SER A 194 19.28 -25.21 13.61
N THR A 195 19.10 -23.91 13.86
CA THR A 195 19.36 -23.28 15.16
C THR A 195 18.16 -22.48 15.70
N THR A 196 17.08 -22.35 14.92
CA THR A 196 15.95 -21.48 15.27
C THR A 196 14.60 -22.10 14.93
N GLU A 197 13.70 -22.17 15.90
CA GLU A 197 12.27 -22.40 15.68
C GLU A 197 11.49 -21.12 16.00
N LYS A 198 10.57 -20.72 15.12
CA LYS A 198 9.76 -19.53 15.32
C LYS A 198 8.36 -19.70 14.78
N LEU A 199 7.37 -19.49 15.64
CA LEU A 199 5.97 -19.32 15.23
C LEU A 199 5.81 -17.96 14.55
N LEU A 200 5.40 -17.95 13.29
CA LEU A 200 5.18 -16.72 12.52
C LEU A 200 3.79 -16.15 12.75
N ALA A 201 2.77 -17.00 12.62
CA ALA A 201 1.38 -16.58 12.72
C ALA A 201 0.45 -17.77 13.01
N ILE A 202 -0.72 -17.44 13.56
CA ILE A 202 -1.87 -18.36 13.70
C ILE A 202 -3.11 -17.69 13.06
N PRO A 203 -3.16 -17.56 11.72
CA PRO A 203 -4.33 -17.03 11.04
C PRO A 203 -5.59 -17.85 11.30
N LYS A 204 -6.72 -17.16 11.43
CA LYS A 204 -8.04 -17.76 11.29
C LYS A 204 -8.24 -18.14 9.83
N VAL A 205 -8.56 -19.40 9.57
CA VAL A 205 -8.93 -19.88 8.25
C VAL A 205 -10.44 -19.79 8.12
N VAL A 206 -10.91 -19.30 6.97
CA VAL A 206 -12.34 -19.30 6.66
C VAL A 206 -12.74 -20.75 6.50
N GLN A 207 -13.57 -21.24 7.41
CA GLN A 207 -14.15 -22.59 7.53
C GLN A 207 -13.81 -23.48 6.33
N GLY A 208 -12.91 -24.44 6.56
CA GLY A 208 -12.43 -25.36 5.53
C GLY A 208 -13.59 -26.01 4.77
N THR A 209 -13.35 -26.41 3.52
CA THR A 209 -14.32 -26.96 2.56
C THR A 209 -15.34 -27.94 3.16
N ALA A 210 -14.97 -28.69 4.21
CA ALA A 210 -15.85 -29.57 4.94
C ALA A 210 -17.00 -28.85 5.68
N GLU A 211 -16.76 -27.74 6.39
CA GLU A 211 -17.81 -26.99 7.08
C GLU A 211 -18.71 -26.22 6.10
N ARG A 212 -18.15 -25.74 4.98
CA ARG A 212 -18.95 -25.25 3.84
C ARG A 212 -19.82 -26.36 3.23
N GLY A 213 -19.28 -27.57 3.11
CA GLY A 213 -19.99 -28.74 2.63
C GLY A 213 -21.11 -29.18 3.58
N ILE A 214 -20.87 -29.11 4.90
CA ILE A 214 -21.86 -29.41 5.93
C ILE A 214 -22.93 -28.32 5.98
N ALA A 215 -22.56 -27.04 5.94
CA ALA A 215 -23.52 -25.92 5.86
C ALA A 215 -24.39 -26.03 4.59
N LEU A 216 -23.79 -26.29 3.42
CA LEU A 216 -24.55 -26.62 2.20
C LEU A 216 -25.47 -27.81 2.41
N ALA A 217 -24.98 -28.91 2.98
CA ALA A 217 -25.76 -30.13 3.19
C ALA A 217 -26.91 -29.93 4.21
N THR A 218 -26.73 -29.09 5.23
CA THR A 218 -27.76 -28.75 6.21
C THR A 218 -28.77 -27.73 5.67
N ASP A 219 -28.32 -26.80 4.83
CA ASP A 219 -29.18 -25.80 4.18
C ASP A 219 -30.03 -26.45 3.05
N PHE A 220 -29.56 -27.58 2.50
CA PHE A 220 -30.35 -28.44 1.60
C PHE A 220 -31.35 -29.33 2.37
N ASN A 221 -32.33 -28.72 3.05
CA ASN A 221 -33.54 -29.42 3.49
C ASN A 221 -34.47 -29.68 2.29
N LYS A 222 -34.00 -30.49 1.35
CA LYS A 222 -34.62 -30.82 0.06
C LYS A 222 -35.43 -32.11 0.13
N SER A 223 -36.32 -32.35 -0.85
CA SER A 223 -37.15 -33.57 -0.90
C SER A 223 -36.29 -34.84 -1.01
N GLU A 224 -36.81 -35.99 -0.57
CA GLU A 224 -36.11 -37.28 -0.63
C GLU A 224 -35.55 -37.59 -2.03
N ASP A 225 -36.27 -37.23 -3.09
CA ASP A 225 -35.86 -37.45 -4.47
C ASP A 225 -34.60 -36.65 -4.86
N GLU A 226 -34.50 -35.40 -4.38
CA GLU A 226 -33.33 -34.57 -4.63
C GLU A 226 -32.11 -35.06 -3.84
N LYS A 227 -32.32 -35.62 -2.65
CA LYS A 227 -31.25 -36.30 -1.88
C LYS A 227 -30.77 -37.56 -2.60
N GLN A 228 -31.70 -38.36 -3.11
CA GLN A 228 -31.38 -39.59 -3.85
C GLN A 228 -30.58 -39.29 -5.12
N TYR A 229 -30.95 -38.23 -5.83
CA TYR A 229 -30.20 -37.73 -6.98
C TYR A 229 -28.77 -37.31 -6.58
N LEU A 230 -28.63 -36.55 -5.49
CA LEU A 230 -27.32 -36.12 -5.00
C LEU A 230 -26.44 -37.30 -4.61
N TYR A 231 -26.98 -38.31 -3.91
CA TYR A 231 -26.25 -39.55 -3.59
C TYR A 231 -25.79 -40.27 -4.85
N GLN A 232 -26.64 -40.35 -5.87
CA GLN A 232 -26.29 -40.99 -7.14
C GLN A 232 -25.17 -40.24 -7.88
N VAL A 233 -25.18 -38.90 -7.84
CA VAL A 233 -24.13 -38.05 -8.43
C VAL A 233 -22.81 -38.17 -7.67
N VAL A 234 -22.85 -38.20 -6.34
CA VAL A 234 -21.64 -38.38 -5.51
C VAL A 234 -21.04 -39.78 -5.71
N GLU A 235 -21.88 -40.82 -5.79
CA GLU A 235 -21.42 -42.17 -6.08
C GLU A 235 -20.81 -42.30 -7.48
N SER A 236 -21.42 -41.71 -8.50
CA SER A 236 -20.88 -41.76 -9.86
C SER A 236 -19.54 -41.02 -9.94
N HIS A 237 -19.43 -39.86 -9.29
CA HIS A 237 -18.19 -39.11 -9.23
C HIS A 237 -17.08 -39.85 -8.46
N ARG A 238 -17.41 -40.56 -7.37
CA ARG A 238 -16.44 -41.38 -6.61
C ARG A 238 -15.96 -42.60 -7.40
N LYS A 239 -16.81 -43.16 -8.27
CA LYS A 239 -16.44 -44.24 -9.19
C LYS A 239 -15.57 -43.72 -10.33
N GLN A 240 -15.84 -42.51 -10.82
CA GLN A 240 -15.09 -41.87 -11.90
C GLN A 240 -13.72 -41.34 -11.42
N TYR A 241 -13.66 -40.81 -10.20
CA TYR A 241 -12.45 -40.24 -9.59
C TYR A 241 -12.23 -40.86 -8.19
N PRO A 242 -11.60 -42.04 -8.12
CA PRO A 242 -11.43 -42.78 -6.87
C PRO A 242 -10.40 -42.15 -5.92
N ASP A 243 -9.48 -41.34 -6.44
CA ASP A 243 -8.42 -40.68 -5.69
C ASP A 243 -8.19 -39.23 -6.13
N ALA A 244 -7.65 -38.40 -5.22
CA ALA A 244 -7.45 -36.97 -5.45
C ALA A 244 -6.15 -36.64 -6.20
N LYS A 245 -5.54 -37.62 -6.89
CA LYS A 245 -4.27 -37.44 -7.57
C LYS A 245 -4.51 -36.76 -8.92
N LYS A 246 -3.66 -35.80 -9.28
CA LYS A 246 -3.75 -35.10 -10.57
C LYS A 246 -3.64 -36.04 -11.78
N ALA A 247 -3.05 -37.22 -11.59
CA ALA A 247 -2.91 -38.25 -12.62
C ALA A 247 -4.24 -38.91 -13.02
N THR A 248 -5.22 -38.99 -12.12
CA THR A 248 -6.52 -39.62 -12.39
C THR A 248 -7.57 -38.66 -12.98
N LEU A 249 -7.23 -37.38 -13.14
CA LEU A 249 -8.11 -36.36 -13.72
C LEU A 249 -7.99 -36.21 -15.25
N ASN A 250 -7.01 -36.87 -15.87
CA ASN A 250 -6.66 -36.70 -17.29
C ASN A 250 -6.90 -37.96 -18.15
N GLN A 251 -7.81 -38.86 -17.75
CA GLN A 251 -8.25 -39.97 -18.60
C GLN A 251 -9.39 -39.57 -19.53
#